data_AF-A0A4Q5YQM8-F1
#
_entry.id   AF-A0A4Q5YQM8-F1
#
_cell.length_a   1.000
_cell.length_b   1.000
_cell.length_c   1.000
_cell.angle_alpha   90.00
_cell.angle_beta   90.00
_cell.angle_gamma   90.00
#
_symmetry.space_group_name_H-M   'P 1'
#
loop_
_entity.id
_entity.type
_entity.pdbx_description
1 polymer ?
#
loop_
_entity_poly.entity_id
_entity_poly.type
_entity_poly.pdbx_seq_one_letter_code
_entity_poly.pdbx_strand_id
1 'polypeptide(L)'
;MTNTPTTTWPHISTMDLLCFSHLRWNFVYQRPQHLLSRFAKHTRVFFIEEPMFHDGANRLQINEPLKNVYVVVPHLQHGLTADEICAQQRELVNNLISVMEINKYFSWYYTPMALDFSDHLEPVATVFDCMDELSAFKFAPVALKENEQRLLKKADVVFTGGYSIFEAKRNAHKNIYPFPSSIDREHFASARNIGEEPVDQVSIPHPRFGFYGVIDERFDIDMIGAAATARPDWQFVL
;
A
#
# COMPACT_ATOMS: atom_id res chain seq x y z
N MET A 1 -15.92 4.29 -17.95
CA MET A 1 -15.06 3.09 -17.96
C MET A 1 -15.99 1.89 -17.96
N THR A 2 -16.01 1.15 -19.05
CA THR A 2 -16.83 -0.05 -19.17
C THR A 2 -16.39 -1.06 -18.12
N ASN A 3 -17.29 -1.42 -17.20
CA ASN A 3 -17.19 -2.65 -16.44
C ASN A 3 -17.17 -3.78 -17.48
N THR A 4 -15.98 -4.23 -17.88
CA THR A 4 -15.85 -5.44 -18.69
C THR A 4 -15.77 -6.60 -17.72
N PRO A 5 -16.86 -7.34 -17.43
CA PRO A 5 -16.91 -8.25 -16.30
C PRO A 5 -16.21 -9.59 -16.57
N THR A 6 -15.58 -9.76 -17.73
CA THR A 6 -15.13 -11.07 -18.22
C THR A 6 -13.89 -10.98 -19.09
N THR A 7 -12.96 -10.09 -18.80
CA THR A 7 -11.62 -10.22 -19.40
C THR A 7 -10.91 -11.35 -18.67
N THR A 8 -10.68 -12.47 -19.34
CA THR A 8 -9.77 -13.53 -18.86
C THR A 8 -8.34 -13.12 -19.18
N TRP A 9 -7.45 -13.19 -18.19
CA TRP A 9 -6.03 -12.84 -18.35
C TRP A 9 -5.20 -14.12 -18.28
N PRO A 10 -5.19 -14.94 -19.35
CA PRO A 10 -4.62 -16.29 -19.31
C PRO A 10 -3.15 -16.33 -18.92
N HIS A 11 -2.40 -15.26 -19.23
CA HIS A 11 -1.00 -15.14 -18.82
C HIS A 11 -0.84 -15.00 -17.30
N ILE A 12 -1.75 -14.27 -16.64
CA ILE A 12 -1.71 -14.05 -15.18
C ILE A 12 -2.15 -15.29 -14.42
N SER A 13 -3.10 -16.07 -14.94
CA SER A 13 -3.60 -17.28 -14.26
C SER A 13 -2.58 -18.42 -14.11
N THR A 14 -1.38 -18.26 -14.68
CA THR A 14 -0.28 -19.23 -14.59
C THR A 14 0.91 -18.73 -13.77
N MET A 15 0.74 -17.60 -13.07
CA MET A 15 1.82 -16.93 -12.33
C MET A 15 1.29 -16.34 -11.04
N ASP A 16 1.99 -16.51 -9.92
CA ASP A 16 1.66 -15.84 -8.65
C ASP A 16 2.11 -14.37 -8.65
N LEU A 17 1.63 -13.60 -7.68
CA LEU A 17 2.01 -12.20 -7.45
C LEU A 17 2.64 -12.07 -6.05
N LEU A 18 3.89 -11.62 -5.97
CA LEU A 18 4.54 -11.25 -4.71
C LEU A 18 4.53 -9.73 -4.55
N CYS A 19 3.73 -9.22 -3.61
CA CYS A 19 3.63 -7.80 -3.33
C CYS A 19 4.41 -7.45 -2.06
N PHE A 20 5.38 -6.56 -2.14
CA PHE A 20 6.13 -6.04 -1.00
C PHE A 20 5.61 -4.67 -0.59
N SER A 21 5.11 -4.56 0.64
CA SER A 21 4.37 -3.40 1.11
C SER A 21 4.81 -2.91 2.48
N HIS A 22 5.01 -1.59 2.61
CA HIS A 22 5.14 -0.92 3.91
C HIS A 22 3.77 -0.64 4.56
N LEU A 23 2.69 -0.81 3.80
CA LEU A 23 1.31 -0.67 4.26
C LEU A 23 0.80 -2.00 4.79
N ARG A 24 -0.03 -1.93 5.84
CA ARG A 24 -0.75 -3.08 6.41
C ARG A 24 -2.08 -3.29 5.69
N TRP A 25 -2.37 -4.53 5.31
CA TRP A 25 -3.58 -4.91 4.59
C TRP A 25 -4.85 -4.52 5.37
N ASN A 26 -4.84 -4.79 6.68
CA ASN A 26 -5.97 -4.58 7.60
C ASN A 26 -6.07 -3.16 8.18
N PHE A 27 -5.34 -2.18 7.64
CA PHE A 27 -5.41 -0.80 8.09
C PHE A 27 -6.36 0.02 7.20
N VAL A 28 -5.88 1.01 6.47
CA VAL A 28 -6.70 1.80 5.54
C VAL A 28 -6.87 1.03 4.24
N TYR A 29 -8.12 0.92 3.77
CA TYR A 29 -8.43 0.34 2.46
C TYR A 29 -8.12 1.34 1.35
N GLN A 30 -7.16 1.01 0.50
CA GLN A 30 -6.60 1.91 -0.50
C GLN A 30 -6.19 1.16 -1.77
N ARG A 31 -5.38 1.80 -2.63
CA ARG A 31 -5.00 1.29 -3.95
C ARG A 31 -4.47 -0.16 -3.92
N PRO A 32 -3.50 -0.54 -3.06
CA PRO A 32 -3.07 -1.93 -2.93
C PRO A 32 -4.24 -2.91 -2.81
N GLN A 33 -5.17 -2.69 -1.89
CA GLN A 33 -6.31 -3.59 -1.69
C GLN A 33 -7.23 -3.61 -2.90
N HIS A 34 -7.49 -2.45 -3.52
CA HIS A 34 -8.29 -2.38 -4.75
C HIS A 34 -7.66 -3.17 -5.91
N LEU A 35 -6.36 -3.02 -6.15
CA LEU A 35 -5.69 -3.67 -7.28
C LEU A 35 -5.50 -5.16 -7.02
N LEU A 36 -4.95 -5.50 -5.86
CA LEU A 36 -4.57 -6.87 -5.53
C LEU A 36 -5.78 -7.78 -5.34
N SER A 37 -6.90 -7.28 -4.80
CA SER A 37 -8.16 -8.04 -4.75
C SER A 37 -8.74 -8.34 -6.14
N ARG A 38 -8.40 -7.53 -7.16
CA ARG A 38 -8.77 -7.80 -8.56
C ARG A 38 -7.84 -8.83 -9.20
N PHE A 39 -6.53 -8.75 -8.92
CA PHE A 39 -5.58 -9.81 -9.33
C PHE A 39 -5.91 -11.17 -8.71
N ALA A 40 -6.38 -11.18 -7.45
CA ALA A 40 -6.77 -12.39 -6.73
C ALA A 40 -7.90 -13.20 -7.41
N LYS A 41 -8.68 -12.56 -8.31
CA LYS A 41 -9.68 -13.26 -9.14
C LYS A 41 -9.04 -14.16 -10.19
N HIS A 42 -7.76 -13.99 -10.47
CA HIS A 42 -7.04 -14.67 -11.54
C HIS A 42 -5.82 -15.45 -11.05
N THR A 43 -5.19 -15.05 -9.93
CA THR A 43 -3.99 -15.71 -9.39
C THR A 43 -3.89 -15.61 -7.87
N ARG A 44 -2.97 -16.36 -7.25
CA ARG A 44 -2.59 -16.18 -5.84
C ARG A 44 -1.76 -14.91 -5.68
N VAL A 45 -2.12 -14.12 -4.68
CA VAL A 45 -1.45 -12.89 -4.30
C VAL A 45 -0.85 -13.09 -2.92
N PHE A 46 0.44 -12.87 -2.78
CA PHE A 46 1.17 -12.87 -1.53
C PHE A 46 1.53 -11.42 -1.17
N PHE A 47 0.76 -10.82 -0.26
CA PHE A 47 0.98 -9.47 0.25
C PHE A 47 1.89 -9.51 1.46
N ILE A 48 3.18 -9.28 1.22
CA ILE A 48 4.26 -9.34 2.20
C ILE A 48 4.39 -7.96 2.84
N GLU A 49 4.10 -7.89 4.13
CA GLU A 49 4.17 -6.67 4.91
C GLU A 49 5.54 -6.50 5.60
N GLU A 50 5.78 -5.32 6.18
CA GLU A 50 6.94 -5.07 7.05
C GLU A 50 6.97 -6.00 8.27
N PRO A 51 8.15 -6.29 8.83
CA PRO A 51 8.25 -7.20 9.97
C PRO A 51 7.57 -6.64 11.22
N MET A 52 7.07 -7.54 12.06
CA MET A 52 6.66 -7.28 13.43
C MET A 52 7.65 -7.92 14.40
N PHE A 53 8.08 -7.18 15.42
CA PHE A 53 9.03 -7.69 16.41
C PHE A 53 8.31 -8.32 17.60
N HIS A 54 8.83 -9.46 18.10
CA HIS A 54 8.23 -10.21 19.21
C HIS A 54 9.26 -11.11 19.95
N ASP A 55 8.86 -11.69 21.08
CA ASP A 55 9.74 -12.46 21.99
C ASP A 55 9.97 -13.95 21.63
N GLY A 56 9.54 -14.39 20.45
CA GLY A 56 9.56 -15.81 20.06
C GLY A 56 10.56 -16.10 18.93
N ALA A 57 10.54 -17.31 18.38
CA ALA A 57 11.33 -17.63 17.19
C ALA A 57 10.80 -16.90 15.94
N ASN A 58 11.73 -16.55 15.05
CA ASN A 58 11.42 -15.93 13.76
C ASN A 58 10.50 -16.85 12.95
N ARG A 59 9.44 -16.29 12.37
CA ARG A 59 8.45 -17.05 11.59
C ARG A 59 7.71 -16.16 10.61
N LEU A 60 6.97 -16.79 9.69
CA LEU A 60 5.91 -16.11 8.94
C LEU A 60 4.57 -16.36 9.60
N GLN A 61 3.81 -15.29 9.80
CA GLN A 61 2.37 -15.38 10.02
C GLN A 61 1.68 -15.17 8.67
N ILE A 62 0.85 -16.15 8.26
CA ILE A 62 0.12 -16.11 7.00
C ILE A 62 -1.37 -16.24 7.31
N ASN A 63 -2.18 -15.34 6.78
CA ASN A 63 -3.64 -15.47 6.78
C ASN A 63 -4.21 -15.14 5.40
N GLU A 64 -5.42 -15.63 5.14
CA GLU A 64 -6.12 -15.43 3.86
C GLU A 64 -7.39 -14.60 4.09
N PRO A 65 -7.29 -13.25 4.20
CA PRO A 65 -8.46 -12.40 4.46
C PRO A 65 -9.46 -12.38 3.31
N LEU A 66 -9.02 -12.67 2.08
CA LEU A 66 -9.85 -12.83 0.90
C LEU A 66 -9.33 -14.02 0.11
N LYS A 67 -10.23 -14.70 -0.60
CA LYS A 67 -9.85 -15.82 -1.47
C LYS A 67 -8.68 -15.43 -2.38
N ASN A 68 -7.62 -16.23 -2.36
CA ASN A 68 -6.37 -16.05 -3.10
C ASN A 68 -5.53 -14.81 -2.70
N VAL A 69 -5.85 -14.13 -1.59
CA VAL A 69 -4.99 -13.08 -1.02
C VAL A 69 -4.41 -13.61 0.26
N TYR A 70 -3.13 -13.96 0.24
CA TYR A 70 -2.34 -14.33 1.41
C TYR A 70 -1.63 -13.09 1.94
N VAL A 71 -1.99 -12.62 3.12
CA VAL A 71 -1.23 -11.59 3.83
C VAL A 71 -0.15 -12.29 4.65
N VAL A 72 1.10 -11.90 4.41
CA VAL A 72 2.30 -12.54 4.94
C VAL A 72 3.05 -11.52 5.78
N VAL A 73 3.12 -11.76 7.09
CA VAL A 73 3.80 -10.88 8.04
C VAL A 73 5.02 -11.60 8.60
N PRO A 74 6.24 -11.12 8.33
CA PRO A 74 7.43 -11.60 9.02
C PRO A 74 7.37 -11.23 10.50
N HIS A 75 7.55 -12.22 11.36
CA HIS A 75 7.69 -12.04 12.80
C HIS A 75 9.15 -12.30 13.16
N LEU A 76 9.83 -11.27 13.68
CA LEU A 76 11.26 -11.30 14.00
C LEU A 76 11.52 -11.04 15.48
N GLN A 77 12.64 -11.54 15.99
CA GLN A 77 13.11 -11.25 17.34
C GLN A 77 13.50 -9.79 17.53
N HIS A 78 13.26 -9.26 18.73
CA HIS A 78 13.80 -7.96 19.15
C HIS A 78 15.34 -7.97 19.19
N GLY A 79 15.94 -6.78 19.07
CA GLY A 79 17.38 -6.60 19.26
C GLY A 79 18.27 -6.98 18.07
N LEU A 80 17.68 -7.43 16.96
CA LEU A 80 18.41 -7.71 15.72
C LEU A 80 18.93 -6.41 15.08
N THR A 81 20.14 -6.49 14.53
CA THR A 81 20.72 -5.46 13.67
C THR A 81 20.01 -5.37 12.33
N ALA A 82 20.23 -4.28 11.57
CA ALA A 82 19.62 -4.10 10.25
C ALA A 82 20.00 -5.24 9.28
N ASP A 83 21.25 -5.68 9.30
CA ASP A 83 21.74 -6.77 8.44
C ASP A 83 21.12 -8.11 8.82
N GLU A 84 20.96 -8.39 10.12
CA GLU A 84 20.26 -9.59 10.60
C GLU A 84 18.77 -9.56 10.23
N ILE A 85 18.10 -8.42 10.39
CA ILE A 85 16.70 -8.24 9.96
C ILE A 85 16.56 -8.53 8.47
N CYS A 86 17.48 -8.03 7.65
CA CYS A 86 17.50 -8.28 6.22
C CYS A 86 17.72 -9.77 5.89
N ALA A 87 18.71 -10.40 6.52
CA ALA A 87 19.02 -11.82 6.32
C ALA A 87 17.87 -12.73 6.72
N GLN A 88 17.23 -12.45 7.86
CA GLN A 88 16.09 -13.23 8.36
C GLN A 88 14.85 -13.07 7.47
N GLN A 89 14.55 -11.86 6.99
CA GLN A 89 13.46 -11.68 6.02
C GLN A 89 13.73 -12.42 4.71
N ARG A 90 14.97 -12.39 4.21
CA ARG A 90 15.37 -13.13 3.01
C ARG A 90 15.12 -14.63 3.17
N GLU A 91 15.55 -15.20 4.29
CA GLU A 91 15.32 -16.61 4.60
C GLU A 91 13.81 -16.95 4.66
N LEU A 92 13.03 -16.12 5.37
CA LEU A 92 11.59 -16.32 5.48
C LEU A 92 10.88 -16.23 4.13
N VAL A 93 11.26 -15.29 3.26
CA VAL A 93 10.71 -15.17 1.89
C VAL A 93 11.08 -16.38 1.04
N ASN A 94 12.30 -16.91 1.15
CA ASN A 94 12.69 -18.14 0.45
C ASN A 94 11.89 -19.35 0.94
N ASN A 95 11.67 -19.45 2.24
CA ASN A 95 10.84 -20.48 2.84
C ASN A 95 9.39 -20.37 2.36
N LEU A 96 8.82 -19.16 2.27
CA LEU A 96 7.50 -18.93 1.68
C LEU A 96 7.43 -19.45 0.24
N ILE A 97 8.38 -19.04 -0.61
CA ILE A 97 8.43 -19.43 -2.03
C ILE A 97 8.47 -20.96 -2.17
N SER A 98 9.31 -21.61 -1.38
CA SER A 98 9.44 -23.07 -1.37
C SER A 98 8.17 -23.77 -0.89
N VAL A 99 7.66 -23.40 0.29
CA VAL A 99 6.50 -24.05 0.94
C VAL A 99 5.20 -23.82 0.17
N MET A 100 5.03 -22.63 -0.42
CA MET A 100 3.83 -22.29 -1.20
C MET A 100 3.97 -22.67 -2.68
N GLU A 101 5.07 -23.33 -3.07
CA GLU A 101 5.37 -23.77 -4.44
C GLU A 101 5.23 -22.63 -5.46
N ILE A 102 5.81 -21.47 -5.15
CA ILE A 102 5.77 -20.27 -5.99
C ILE A 102 6.82 -20.39 -7.09
N ASN A 103 6.45 -21.05 -8.18
CA ASN A 103 7.39 -21.40 -9.26
C ASN A 103 7.57 -20.30 -10.31
N LYS A 104 6.51 -19.54 -10.58
CA LYS A 104 6.49 -18.50 -11.61
C LYS A 104 5.68 -17.32 -11.08
N TYR A 105 6.30 -16.15 -10.98
CA TYR A 105 5.67 -15.01 -10.35
C TYR A 105 6.18 -13.69 -10.91
N PHE A 106 5.41 -12.63 -10.69
CA PHE A 106 5.86 -11.26 -10.83
C PHE A 106 5.87 -10.55 -9.47
N SER A 107 6.77 -9.59 -9.32
CA SER A 107 6.91 -8.83 -8.07
C SER A 107 6.29 -7.45 -8.21
N TRP A 108 5.59 -7.01 -7.17
CA TRP A 108 4.99 -5.68 -7.07
C TRP A 108 5.52 -4.96 -5.83
N TYR A 109 6.17 -3.81 -6.00
CA TYR A 109 6.77 -3.07 -4.89
C TYR A 109 5.98 -1.81 -4.60
N TYR A 110 5.53 -1.67 -3.35
CA TYR A 110 5.07 -0.41 -2.75
C TYR A 110 6.14 0.23 -1.84
N THR A 111 7.25 -0.47 -1.58
CA THR A 111 8.39 0.07 -0.83
C THR A 111 9.71 -0.35 -1.45
N PRO A 112 10.66 0.57 -1.67
CA PRO A 112 12.00 0.21 -2.15
C PRO A 112 12.82 -0.52 -1.08
N MET A 113 12.49 -0.37 0.21
CA MET A 113 13.22 -1.03 1.31
C MET A 113 13.18 -2.55 1.21
N ALA A 114 12.13 -3.12 0.60
CA ALA A 114 12.05 -4.56 0.41
C ALA A 114 13.13 -5.10 -0.53
N LEU A 115 13.77 -4.25 -1.33
CA LEU A 115 14.83 -4.68 -2.25
C LEU A 115 16.03 -5.28 -1.51
N ASP A 116 16.32 -4.85 -0.29
CA ASP A 116 17.48 -5.34 0.47
C ASP A 116 17.43 -6.84 0.74
N PHE A 117 16.24 -7.39 0.99
CA PHE A 117 16.06 -8.83 1.22
C PHE A 117 15.50 -9.60 0.01
N SER A 118 15.05 -8.90 -1.05
CA SER A 118 14.43 -9.52 -2.24
C SER A 118 15.23 -9.35 -3.53
N ASP A 119 16.42 -8.73 -3.51
CA ASP A 119 17.22 -8.46 -4.71
C ASP A 119 17.60 -9.71 -5.53
N HIS A 120 17.83 -10.85 -4.88
CA HIS A 120 18.12 -12.16 -5.45
C HIS A 120 16.94 -12.84 -6.14
N LEU A 121 15.72 -12.35 -5.94
CA LEU A 121 14.55 -12.91 -6.59
C LEU A 121 14.58 -12.60 -8.09
N GLU A 122 14.21 -13.60 -8.89
CA GLU A 122 14.15 -13.55 -10.36
C GLU A 122 12.69 -13.65 -10.85
N PRO A 123 11.85 -12.64 -10.59
CA PRO A 123 10.49 -12.63 -11.11
C PRO A 123 10.48 -12.50 -12.63
N VAL A 124 9.40 -12.95 -13.28
CA VAL A 124 9.19 -12.76 -14.72
C VAL A 124 8.97 -11.30 -15.12
N ALA A 125 8.56 -10.46 -14.15
CA ALA A 125 8.45 -9.02 -14.26
C ALA A 125 8.49 -8.37 -12.87
N THR A 126 9.03 -7.16 -12.78
CA THR A 126 9.05 -6.31 -11.59
C THR A 126 8.27 -5.02 -11.84
N VAL A 127 7.22 -4.81 -11.04
CA VAL A 127 6.43 -3.57 -11.00
C VAL A 127 6.86 -2.75 -9.79
N PHE A 128 7.16 -1.46 -9.99
CA PHE A 128 7.32 -0.51 -8.90
C PHE A 128 6.18 0.50 -8.92
N ASP A 129 5.35 0.50 -7.88
CA ASP A 129 4.21 1.41 -7.73
C ASP A 129 4.57 2.51 -6.71
N CYS A 130 5.21 3.56 -7.22
CA CYS A 130 5.70 4.71 -6.47
C CYS A 130 4.53 5.64 -6.09
N MET A 131 3.88 5.30 -4.98
CA MET A 131 2.70 6.02 -4.49
C MET A 131 3.02 7.33 -3.78
N ASP A 132 4.11 7.33 -3.01
CA ASP A 132 4.53 8.46 -2.18
C ASP A 132 6.01 8.75 -2.41
N GLU A 133 6.40 10.01 -2.19
CA GLU A 133 7.81 10.38 -2.06
C GLU A 133 8.28 10.01 -0.64
N LEU A 134 8.41 8.70 -0.37
CA LEU A 134 8.75 8.18 0.96
C LEU A 134 10.06 8.75 1.51
N SER A 135 10.97 9.17 0.63
CA SER A 135 12.25 9.79 1.00
C SER A 135 12.08 11.18 1.64
N ALA A 136 10.94 11.83 1.41
CA ALA A 136 10.61 13.14 1.97
C ALA A 136 9.91 13.05 3.34
N PHE A 137 9.62 11.84 3.85
CA PHE A 137 8.97 11.68 5.15
C PHE A 137 9.96 12.00 6.29
N LYS A 138 9.40 12.51 7.39
CA LYS A 138 10.18 12.78 8.60
C LYS A 138 10.78 11.45 9.09
N PHE A 139 12.10 11.44 9.30
CA PHE A 139 12.88 10.25 9.69
C PHE A 139 13.01 9.15 8.62
N ALA A 140 12.81 9.47 7.34
CA ALA A 140 13.07 8.52 6.26
C ALA A 140 14.52 7.98 6.31
N PRO A 141 14.73 6.66 6.23
CA PRO A 141 16.07 6.08 6.19
C PRO A 141 16.84 6.56 4.96
N VAL A 142 18.15 6.82 5.13
CA VAL A 142 19.03 7.22 4.01
C VAL A 142 19.01 6.19 2.88
N ALA A 143 18.99 4.90 3.24
CA ALA A 143 18.93 3.77 2.32
C ALA A 143 17.70 3.83 1.38
N LEU A 144 16.62 4.53 1.76
CA LEU A 144 15.40 4.58 0.96
C LEU A 144 15.66 5.21 -0.41
N LYS A 145 16.43 6.29 -0.47
CA LYS A 145 16.76 6.96 -1.73
C LYS A 145 17.64 6.09 -2.63
N GLU A 146 18.62 5.40 -2.03
CA GLU A 146 19.51 4.49 -2.77
C GLU A 146 18.73 3.29 -3.29
N ASN A 147 17.86 2.70 -2.47
CA ASN A 147 17.01 1.59 -2.85
C ASN A 147 15.96 1.98 -3.88
N GLU A 148 15.42 3.20 -3.82
CA GLU A 148 14.53 3.71 -4.86
C GLU A 148 15.26 3.75 -6.21
N GLN A 149 16.49 4.28 -6.25
CA GLN A 149 17.28 4.30 -7.49
C GLN A 149 17.61 2.90 -8.00
N ARG A 150 17.92 1.95 -7.11
CA ARG A 150 18.14 0.54 -7.47
C ARG A 150 16.86 -0.08 -8.02
N LEU A 151 15.71 0.15 -7.38
CA LEU A 151 14.43 -0.41 -7.80
C LEU A 151 13.93 0.21 -9.11
N LEU A 152 14.10 1.52 -9.31
CA LEU A 152 13.82 2.19 -10.58
C LEU A 152 14.62 1.57 -11.74
N LYS A 153 15.85 1.13 -11.50
CA LYS A 153 16.68 0.44 -12.51
C LYS A 153 16.27 -1.03 -12.72
N LYS A 154 15.80 -1.71 -11.68
CA LYS A 154 15.38 -3.13 -11.72
C LYS A 154 13.97 -3.31 -12.30
N ALA A 155 13.08 -2.35 -12.10
CA ALA A 155 11.68 -2.46 -12.50
C ALA A 155 11.51 -2.52 -14.02
N ASP A 156 10.63 -3.40 -14.50
CA ASP A 156 10.22 -3.44 -15.89
C ASP A 156 9.20 -2.34 -16.20
N VAL A 157 8.37 -1.99 -15.22
CA VAL A 157 7.40 -0.89 -15.32
C VAL A 157 7.28 -0.15 -13.98
N VAL A 158 7.15 1.17 -14.07
CA VAL A 158 6.97 2.04 -12.91
C VAL A 158 5.64 2.78 -13.03
N PHE A 159 4.82 2.69 -12.00
CA PHE A 159 3.64 3.52 -11.83
C PHE A 159 3.92 4.59 -10.79
N THR A 160 3.30 5.76 -10.97
CA THR A 160 3.38 6.86 -10.00
C THR A 160 1.97 7.25 -9.54
N GLY A 161 1.82 7.49 -8.24
CA GLY A 161 0.52 7.76 -7.60
C GLY A 161 -0.13 9.09 -8.01
N GLY A 162 0.63 9.99 -8.65
CA GLY A 162 0.12 11.26 -9.15
C GLY A 162 1.07 11.92 -10.15
N TYR A 163 0.54 12.92 -10.87
CA TYR A 163 1.29 13.61 -11.93
C TYR A 163 2.52 14.37 -11.42
N SER A 164 2.52 14.89 -10.19
CA SER A 164 3.68 15.57 -9.63
C SER A 164 4.88 14.63 -9.46
N ILE A 165 4.65 13.42 -8.94
CA ILE A 165 5.70 12.39 -8.81
C ILE A 165 6.15 11.93 -10.20
N PHE A 166 5.20 11.73 -11.13
CA PHE A 166 5.52 11.42 -12.51
C PHE A 166 6.46 12.45 -13.14
N GLU A 167 6.12 13.74 -13.10
CA GLU A 167 6.96 14.78 -13.70
C GLU A 167 8.35 14.86 -13.06
N ALA A 168 8.45 14.64 -11.74
CA ALA A 168 9.73 14.60 -11.04
C ALA A 168 10.60 13.40 -11.45
N LYS A 169 9.99 12.25 -11.79
CA LYS A 169 10.70 10.98 -12.03
C LYS A 169 10.66 10.50 -13.48
N ARG A 170 9.96 11.17 -14.41
CA ARG A 170 9.74 10.69 -15.80
C ARG A 170 11.01 10.43 -16.60
N ASN A 171 12.12 11.07 -16.24
CA ASN A 171 13.42 10.88 -16.90
C ASN A 171 14.29 9.81 -16.20
N ALA A 172 13.86 9.29 -15.05
CA ALA A 172 14.59 8.29 -14.26
C ALA A 172 14.35 6.85 -14.75
N HIS A 173 13.27 6.61 -15.51
CA HIS A 173 12.95 5.29 -16.05
C HIS A 173 12.26 5.41 -17.42
N LYS A 174 12.53 4.46 -18.33
CA LYS A 174 11.98 4.51 -19.71
C LYS A 174 10.51 4.09 -19.78
N ASN A 175 10.08 3.21 -18.89
CA ASN A 175 8.73 2.64 -18.86
C ASN A 175 8.04 3.09 -17.57
N ILE A 176 7.72 4.38 -17.48
CA ILE A 176 7.12 5.03 -16.32
C ILE A 176 5.84 5.75 -16.71
N TYR A 177 4.80 5.61 -15.91
CA TYR A 177 3.48 6.17 -16.20
C TYR A 177 2.82 6.81 -14.97
N PRO A 178 2.10 7.93 -15.14
CA PRO A 178 1.17 8.39 -14.12
C PRO A 178 0.00 7.43 -14.08
N PHE A 179 -0.23 6.83 -12.92
CA PHE A 179 -1.44 6.07 -12.65
C PHE A 179 -2.07 6.69 -11.40
N PRO A 180 -2.79 7.82 -11.53
CA PRO A 180 -3.30 8.55 -10.39
C PRO A 180 -4.37 7.76 -9.63
N SER A 181 -4.43 7.96 -8.32
CA SER A 181 -5.51 7.42 -7.48
C SER A 181 -6.90 7.79 -8.01
N SER A 182 -7.84 6.88 -7.86
CA SER A 182 -9.25 7.06 -8.22
C SER A 182 -10.14 6.58 -7.07
N ILE A 183 -11.45 6.75 -7.22
CA ILE A 183 -12.43 6.39 -6.20
C ILE A 183 -13.37 5.29 -6.70
N ASP A 184 -13.94 4.52 -5.78
CA ASP A 184 -15.05 3.63 -6.09
C ASP A 184 -16.30 4.47 -6.32
N ARG A 185 -16.59 4.76 -7.58
CA ARG A 185 -17.69 5.65 -7.98
C ARG A 185 -19.03 5.17 -7.46
N GLU A 186 -19.28 3.86 -7.49
CA GLU A 186 -20.58 3.30 -7.06
C GLU A 186 -20.72 3.40 -5.55
N HIS A 187 -19.64 3.10 -4.80
CA HIS A 187 -19.59 3.31 -3.36
C HIS A 187 -19.89 4.78 -2.98
N PHE A 188 -19.16 5.75 -3.54
CA PHE A 188 -19.36 7.17 -3.20
C PHE A 188 -20.66 7.77 -3.75
N ALA A 189 -21.24 7.22 -4.83
CA ALA A 189 -22.53 7.68 -5.33
C ALA A 189 -23.67 7.37 -4.35
N SER A 190 -23.56 6.32 -3.53
CA SER A 190 -24.57 5.97 -2.52
C SER A 190 -24.81 7.08 -1.50
N ALA A 191 -23.77 7.87 -1.18
CA ALA A 191 -23.86 8.99 -0.25
C ALA A 191 -24.84 10.09 -0.68
N ARG A 192 -25.21 10.16 -1.97
CA ARG A 192 -26.21 11.12 -2.48
C ARG A 192 -27.65 10.77 -2.08
N ASN A 193 -27.89 9.53 -1.65
CA ASN A 193 -29.21 9.01 -1.32
C ASN A 193 -29.40 8.78 0.19
N ILE A 194 -28.46 9.21 1.03
CA ILE A 194 -28.59 9.13 2.48
C ILE A 194 -29.70 10.09 2.91
N GLY A 195 -30.83 9.54 3.36
CA GLY A 195 -32.01 10.30 3.77
C GLY A 195 -32.07 10.60 5.27
N GLU A 196 -31.43 9.77 6.09
CA GLU A 196 -31.37 9.93 7.54
C GLU A 196 -29.95 10.29 7.98
N GLU A 197 -29.84 11.20 8.94
CA GLU A 197 -28.53 11.59 9.49
C GLU A 197 -27.93 10.42 10.31
N PRO A 198 -26.60 10.23 10.26
CA PRO A 198 -25.92 9.27 11.13
C PRO A 198 -26.24 9.51 12.61
N VAL A 199 -26.44 8.43 13.37
CA VAL A 199 -26.86 8.48 14.79
C VAL A 199 -25.88 9.27 15.65
N ASP A 200 -24.59 9.19 15.36
CA ASP A 200 -23.51 9.92 16.04
C ASP A 200 -23.47 11.41 15.69
N GLN A 201 -24.19 11.84 14.64
CA GLN A 201 -24.22 13.22 14.18
C GLN A 201 -25.58 13.90 14.38
N VAL A 202 -26.66 13.14 14.60
CA VAL A 202 -28.04 13.68 14.67
C VAL A 202 -28.21 14.79 15.72
N SER A 203 -27.49 14.71 16.84
CA SER A 203 -27.56 15.72 17.91
C SER A 203 -26.69 16.95 17.67
N ILE A 204 -25.83 16.95 16.65
CA ILE A 204 -24.91 18.05 16.36
C ILE A 204 -25.67 19.15 15.60
N PRO A 205 -25.69 20.42 16.04
CA PRO A 205 -26.39 21.49 15.31
C PRO A 205 -25.84 21.73 13.89
N HIS A 206 -26.59 22.48 13.08
CA HIS A 206 -26.13 22.96 11.76
C HIS A 206 -25.71 24.44 11.83
N PRO A 207 -24.76 24.90 11.00
CA PRO A 207 -24.08 24.18 9.92
C PRO A 207 -22.93 23.28 10.41
N ARG A 208 -22.74 22.13 9.74
CA ARG A 208 -21.65 21.17 10.00
C ARG A 208 -20.59 21.22 8.91
N PHE A 209 -19.32 21.23 9.31
CA PHE A 209 -18.16 21.16 8.44
C PHE A 209 -17.37 19.90 8.79
N GLY A 210 -17.37 18.92 7.88
CA GLY A 210 -16.75 17.62 8.10
C GLY A 210 -15.33 17.55 7.56
N PHE A 211 -14.43 16.96 8.35
CA PHE A 211 -13.16 16.41 7.91
C PHE A 211 -13.21 14.89 8.07
N TYR A 212 -12.60 14.17 7.13
CA TYR A 212 -12.44 12.73 7.21
C TYR A 212 -11.06 12.38 6.69
N GLY A 213 -10.17 11.97 7.60
CA GLY A 213 -8.78 11.70 7.28
C GLY A 213 -7.92 11.56 8.53
N VAL A 214 -6.60 11.44 8.32
CA VAL A 214 -5.63 11.41 9.42
C VAL A 214 -5.43 12.84 9.93
N ILE A 215 -5.57 13.04 11.24
CA ILE A 215 -5.18 14.27 11.93
C ILE A 215 -3.72 14.11 12.34
N ASP A 216 -2.83 14.75 11.59
CA ASP A 216 -1.38 14.75 11.82
C ASP A 216 -0.79 16.16 11.68
N GLU A 217 0.53 16.29 11.61
CA GLU A 217 1.23 17.57 11.52
C GLU A 217 0.86 18.43 10.29
N ARG A 218 0.19 17.85 9.29
CA ARG A 218 -0.29 18.56 8.10
C ARG A 218 -1.67 19.18 8.31
N PHE A 219 -2.39 18.80 9.36
CA PHE A 219 -3.70 19.32 9.70
C PHE A 219 -3.55 20.60 10.53
N ASP A 220 -4.04 21.73 10.02
CA ASP A 220 -3.97 23.03 10.69
C ASP A 220 -5.03 23.13 11.81
N ILE A 221 -4.75 22.47 12.92
CA ILE A 221 -5.63 22.41 14.08
C ILE A 221 -5.85 23.79 14.71
N ASP A 222 -4.85 24.66 14.65
CA ASP A 222 -4.91 26.01 15.19
C ASP A 222 -5.88 26.88 14.37
N MET A 223 -5.83 26.78 13.04
CA MET A 223 -6.82 27.42 12.17
C MET A 223 -8.24 26.96 12.48
N ILE A 224 -8.46 25.66 12.67
CA ILE A 224 -9.79 25.14 13.01
C ILE A 224 -10.24 25.66 14.38
N GLY A 225 -9.36 25.68 15.38
CA GLY A 225 -9.65 26.25 16.70
C GLY A 225 -10.00 27.74 16.66
N ALA A 226 -9.26 28.51 15.86
CA ALA A 226 -9.54 29.92 15.63
C ALA A 226 -10.90 30.12 14.94
N ALA A 227 -11.21 29.30 13.93
CA ALA A 227 -12.50 29.35 13.23
C ALA A 227 -13.68 28.97 14.14
N ALA A 228 -13.54 27.93 14.96
CA ALA A 228 -14.55 27.51 15.94
C ALA A 228 -14.80 28.58 17.00
N THR A 229 -13.76 29.28 17.45
CA THR A 229 -13.88 30.39 18.40
C THR A 229 -14.59 31.60 17.78
N ALA A 230 -14.25 31.93 16.53
CA ALA A 230 -14.84 33.06 15.82
C ALA A 230 -16.31 32.81 15.40
N ARG A 231 -16.69 31.54 15.21
CA ARG A 231 -18.01 31.09 14.76
C ARG A 231 -18.56 30.00 15.69
N PRO A 232 -19.03 30.37 16.90
CA PRO A 232 -19.58 29.41 17.85
C PRO A 232 -20.89 28.76 17.37
N ASP A 233 -21.51 29.31 16.32
CA ASP A 233 -22.66 28.72 15.63
C ASP A 233 -22.28 27.56 14.70
N TRP A 234 -21.00 27.43 14.31
CA TRP A 234 -20.52 26.38 13.40
C TRP A 234 -20.08 25.13 14.15
N GLN A 235 -20.38 23.96 13.58
CA GLN A 235 -19.97 22.67 14.14
C GLN A 235 -18.89 22.06 13.24
N PHE A 236 -17.67 21.92 13.74
CA PHE A 236 -16.59 21.21 13.05
C PHE A 236 -16.58 19.75 13.50
N VAL A 237 -16.77 18.84 12.57
CA VAL A 237 -16.76 17.38 12.79
C VAL A 237 -15.46 16.84 12.21
N LEU A 238 -14.50 16.44 13.05
CA LEU A 238 -13.14 16.07 12.66
C LEU A 238 -12.88 14.56 12.80
#